data_AF-A0A1H1MJD8-F1
#
_entry.id   AF-A0A1H1MJD8-F1
#
_cell.length_a   1.000
_cell.length_b   1.000
_cell.length_c   1.000
_cell.angle_alpha   90.00
_cell.angle_beta   90.00
_cell.angle_gamma   90.00
#
_symmetry.space_group_name_H-M   'P 1'
#
loop_
_entity.id
_entity.type
_entity.pdbx_description
1 polymer ?
#
loop_
_entity_poly.entity_id
_entity_poly.type
_entity_poly.pdbx_seq_one_letter_code
_entity_poly.pdbx_strand_id
1 'polypeptide(L)'
;MNAIDSKEVISTLNDLIETSKDGEEGFRTCAEDIKRPELKNLFSERAAECAKAAQELQAIVIRLGGDPEDSTSVSGDLHRRWVDLKSAITGKDDEAILNECERGEDVAKKSYHKALEKALPEDIRQVVQRQYDGVLRNHDQVKMLRDAERARS
;
A
#
# COMPACT_ATOMS: atom_id res chain seq x y z
N MET A 1 -29.13 -16.10 -4.02
CA MET A 1 -27.89 -15.32 -4.01
C MET A 1 -26.74 -16.30 -4.15
N ASN A 2 -25.97 -16.21 -5.24
CA ASN A 2 -24.82 -17.09 -5.42
C ASN A 2 -23.81 -16.78 -4.32
N ALA A 3 -23.49 -17.78 -3.52
CA ALA A 3 -22.37 -17.77 -2.59
C ALA A 3 -21.07 -17.69 -3.41
N ILE A 4 -20.72 -16.51 -3.91
CA ILE A 4 -19.30 -16.17 -4.00
C ILE A 4 -18.80 -16.40 -2.58
N ASP A 5 -17.82 -17.30 -2.41
CA ASP A 5 -17.40 -17.74 -1.09
C ASP A 5 -16.96 -16.52 -0.30
N SER A 6 -17.75 -16.14 0.70
CA SER A 6 -17.48 -14.95 1.50
C SER A 6 -16.11 -15.07 2.17
N LYS A 7 -15.59 -16.29 2.37
CA LYS A 7 -14.23 -16.53 2.84
C LYS A 7 -13.16 -16.12 1.84
N GLU A 8 -13.36 -16.38 0.54
CA GLU A 8 -12.42 -15.95 -0.51
C GLU A 8 -12.40 -14.42 -0.65
N VAL A 9 -13.58 -13.78 -0.54
CA VAL A 9 -13.69 -12.32 -0.53
C VAL A 9 -12.98 -11.75 0.70
N ILE A 10 -13.29 -12.27 1.90
CA ILE A 10 -12.64 -11.87 3.16
C ILE A 10 -11.12 -12.02 3.07
N SER A 11 -10.62 -13.17 2.63
CA SER A 11 -9.18 -13.42 2.45
C SER A 11 -8.55 -12.40 1.49
N THR A 12 -9.22 -12.12 0.37
CA THR A 12 -8.73 -11.11 -0.59
C THR A 12 -8.67 -9.72 0.02
N LEU A 13 -9.66 -9.34 0.81
CA LEU A 13 -9.67 -8.04 1.48
C LEU A 13 -8.61 -7.96 2.58
N ASN A 14 -8.35 -9.05 3.31
CA ASN A 14 -7.28 -9.12 4.30
C ASN A 14 -5.89 -8.98 3.64
N ASP A 15 -5.66 -9.59 2.47
CA ASP A 15 -4.41 -9.38 1.70
C ASP A 15 -4.21 -7.88 1.35
N LEU A 16 -5.29 -7.17 1.01
CA LEU A 16 -5.26 -5.74 0.71
C LEU A 16 -5.11 -4.86 1.97
N ILE A 17 -5.64 -5.30 3.12
CA ILE A 17 -5.46 -4.61 4.40
C ILE A 17 -3.99 -4.68 4.82
N GLU A 18 -3.37 -5.86 4.75
CA GLU A 18 -1.93 -6.06 5.03
C GLU A 18 -1.10 -5.17 4.09
N THR A 19 -1.39 -5.19 2.78
CA THR A 19 -0.74 -4.32 1.79
C THR A 19 -0.89 -2.83 2.14
N SER A 20 -2.08 -2.41 2.58
CA SER A 20 -2.35 -1.00 2.93
C SER A 20 -1.58 -0.58 4.19
N LYS A 21 -1.49 -1.45 5.20
CA LYS A 21 -0.75 -1.18 6.43
C LYS A 21 0.76 -1.12 6.23
N ASP A 22 1.29 -2.00 5.38
CA ASP A 22 2.68 -1.92 4.96
C ASP A 22 2.98 -0.61 4.23
N GLY A 23 2.05 -0.17 3.37
CA GLY A 23 2.12 1.14 2.73
C GLY A 23 2.14 2.27 3.76
N GLU A 24 1.23 2.25 4.74
CA GLU A 24 1.15 3.24 5.80
C GLU A 24 2.48 3.39 6.56
N GLU A 25 3.03 2.29 7.05
CA GLU A 25 4.30 2.30 7.76
C GLU A 25 5.46 2.70 6.83
N GLY A 26 5.43 2.28 5.56
CA GLY A 26 6.42 2.61 4.53
C GLY A 26 6.55 4.09 4.31
N PHE A 27 5.42 4.71 4.04
CA PHE A 27 5.34 6.15 3.86
C PHE A 27 5.70 6.92 5.12
N ARG A 28 5.32 6.43 6.31
CA ARG A 28 5.73 7.04 7.58
C ARG A 28 7.25 7.02 7.75
N THR A 29 7.88 5.88 7.47
CA THR A 29 9.35 5.73 7.52
C THR A 29 10.03 6.68 6.53
N CYS A 30 9.54 6.74 5.28
CA CYS A 30 10.06 7.68 4.28
C CYS A 30 9.91 9.16 4.73
N ALA A 31 8.79 9.52 5.36
CA ALA A 31 8.54 10.87 5.86
C ALA A 31 9.44 11.26 7.04
N GLU A 32 9.87 10.28 7.84
CA GLU A 32 10.80 10.48 8.95
C GLU A 32 12.23 10.73 8.46
N ASP A 33 12.69 9.98 7.46
CA ASP A 33 14.07 10.03 6.98
C ASP A 33 14.31 11.09 5.89
N ILE A 34 13.30 11.48 5.12
CA ILE A 34 13.49 12.49 4.06
C ILE A 34 13.63 13.91 4.62
N LYS A 35 14.62 14.65 4.12
CA LYS A 35 14.92 16.01 4.60
C LYS A 35 14.09 17.10 3.94
N ARG A 36 13.60 16.83 2.73
CA ARG A 36 12.87 17.80 1.91
C ARG A 36 11.42 17.95 2.41
N PRO A 37 11.00 19.13 2.88
CA PRO A 37 9.66 19.34 3.45
C PRO A 37 8.52 18.94 2.51
N GLU A 38 8.68 19.19 1.21
CA GLU A 38 7.67 18.86 0.21
C GLU A 38 7.47 17.35 0.04
N LEU A 39 8.55 16.56 0.11
CA LEU A 39 8.47 15.10 0.03
C LEU A 39 7.99 14.49 1.34
N LYS A 40 8.37 15.10 2.47
CA LYS A 40 7.85 14.72 3.78
C LYS A 40 6.34 14.87 3.88
N ASN A 41 5.80 16.00 3.41
CA ASN A 41 4.35 16.22 3.36
C ASN A 41 3.67 15.20 2.45
N LEU A 42 4.21 14.99 1.25
CA LEU A 42 3.70 13.99 0.31
C LEU A 42 3.61 12.60 0.95
N PHE A 43 4.70 12.10 1.54
CA PHE A 43 4.70 10.79 2.17
C PHE A 43 3.76 10.73 3.38
N SER A 44 3.65 11.79 4.18
CA SER A 44 2.69 11.85 5.29
C SER A 44 1.24 11.75 4.81
N GLU A 45 0.89 12.43 3.71
CA GLU A 45 -0.42 12.33 3.07
C GLU A 45 -0.69 10.91 2.57
N ARG A 46 0.31 10.25 1.96
CA ARG A 46 0.18 8.86 1.50
C ARG A 46 0.00 7.87 2.63
N ALA A 47 0.72 8.04 3.74
CA ALA A 47 0.52 7.22 4.93
C ALA A 47 -0.94 7.31 5.42
N ALA A 48 -1.51 8.53 5.44
CA ALA A 48 -2.91 8.73 5.83
C ALA A 48 -3.92 8.11 4.85
N GLU A 49 -3.65 8.16 3.54
CA GLU A 49 -4.48 7.49 2.53
C GLU A 49 -4.45 5.97 2.68
N CYS A 50 -3.28 5.38 2.93
CA CYS A 50 -3.11 3.96 3.23
C CYS A 50 -3.89 3.53 4.48
N ALA A 51 -3.78 4.30 5.57
CA ALA A 51 -4.54 4.05 6.80
C ALA A 51 -6.05 4.06 6.55
N LYS A 52 -6.54 5.03 5.76
CA LYS A 52 -7.96 5.13 5.38
C LYS A 52 -8.40 3.95 4.51
N ALA A 53 -7.56 3.51 3.57
CA ALA A 53 -7.84 2.35 2.73
C ALA A 53 -7.97 1.07 3.57
N ALA A 54 -7.04 0.85 4.50
CA ALA A 54 -7.09 -0.27 5.44
C ALA A 54 -8.40 -0.24 6.25
N GLN A 55 -8.74 0.89 6.89
CA GLN A 55 -9.95 1.03 7.70
C GLN A 55 -11.24 0.71 6.92
N GLU A 56 -11.32 1.18 5.67
CA GLU A 56 -12.47 0.91 4.80
C GLU A 56 -12.60 -0.57 4.47
N LEU A 57 -11.50 -1.24 4.13
CA LEU A 57 -11.49 -2.68 3.84
C LEU A 57 -11.81 -3.50 5.08
N GLN A 58 -11.27 -3.13 6.25
CA GLN A 58 -11.57 -3.78 7.53
C GLN A 58 -13.06 -3.71 7.86
N ALA A 59 -13.71 -2.56 7.62
CA ALA A 59 -15.15 -2.41 7.82
C ALA A 59 -15.96 -3.35 6.91
N ILE A 60 -15.50 -3.58 5.67
CA ILE A 60 -16.14 -4.54 4.75
C ILE A 60 -15.95 -5.97 5.25
N VAL A 61 -14.76 -6.35 5.73
CA VAL A 61 -14.50 -7.69 6.29
C VAL A 61 -15.43 -7.97 7.48
N ILE A 62 -15.55 -7.02 8.42
CA ILE A 62 -16.48 -7.12 9.56
C ILE A 62 -17.92 -7.31 9.08
N ARG A 63 -18.35 -6.52 8.08
CA ARG A 63 -19.70 -6.61 7.50
C ARG A 63 -19.99 -7.98 6.87
N LEU A 64 -18.97 -8.64 6.33
CA LEU A 64 -19.06 -10.00 5.79
C LEU A 64 -18.99 -11.09 6.87
N GLY A 65 -18.84 -10.73 8.14
CA GLY A 65 -18.71 -11.66 9.27
C GLY A 65 -17.32 -12.26 9.43
N GLY A 66 -16.30 -11.64 8.83
CA GLY A 66 -14.90 -12.03 8.96
C GLY A 66 -14.17 -11.27 10.07
N ASP A 67 -12.94 -11.72 10.37
CA ASP A 67 -12.00 -11.04 11.24
C ASP A 67 -11.03 -10.20 10.38
N PRO A 68 -11.05 -8.86 10.50
CA PRO A 68 -10.16 -7.99 9.73
C PRO A 68 -8.73 -8.10 10.21
N GLU A 69 -7.78 -8.18 9.28
CA GLU A 69 -6.36 -8.14 9.61
C GLU A 69 -6.01 -6.83 10.35
N ASP A 70 -5.34 -6.93 11.50
CA ASP A 70 -5.00 -5.78 12.34
C ASP A 70 -3.50 -5.43 12.28
N SER A 71 -2.67 -6.30 11.69
CA SER A 71 -1.23 -6.18 11.64
C SER A 71 -0.68 -5.79 10.27
N THR A 72 0.54 -5.23 10.26
CA THR A 72 1.42 -5.18 9.07
C THR A 72 1.89 -6.58 8.73
N SER A 73 2.52 -6.79 7.57
CA SER A 73 3.00 -8.10 7.16
C SER A 73 3.83 -8.84 8.22
N VAL A 74 3.22 -9.82 8.88
CA VAL A 74 3.90 -10.81 9.75
C VAL A 74 4.19 -12.09 8.95
N SER A 75 3.71 -12.17 7.69
CA SER A 75 3.92 -13.32 6.82
C SER A 75 5.28 -13.26 6.07
N GLY A 76 6.31 -13.82 6.72
CA GLY A 76 7.57 -14.37 6.17
C GLY A 76 8.35 -13.58 5.09
N ASP A 77 7.83 -13.52 3.87
CA ASP A 77 8.53 -12.96 2.71
C ASP A 77 8.24 -11.46 2.51
N LEU A 78 7.07 -10.98 2.92
CA LEU A 78 6.77 -9.54 2.89
C LEU A 78 7.37 -8.83 4.13
N HIS A 79 7.36 -9.48 5.30
CA HIS A 79 8.02 -8.99 6.51
C HIS A 79 9.52 -8.74 6.30
N ARG A 80 10.23 -9.67 5.65
CA ARG A 80 11.66 -9.47 5.33
C ARG A 80 11.88 -8.31 4.37
N ARG A 81 11.03 -8.17 3.35
CA ARG A 81 11.10 -7.04 2.43
C ARG A 81 10.79 -5.70 3.09
N TRP A 82 9.97 -5.69 4.12
CA TRP A 82 9.68 -4.52 4.98
C TRP A 82 10.87 -4.16 5.88
N VAL A 83 11.53 -5.16 6.48
CA VAL A 83 12.74 -4.95 7.28
C VAL A 83 13.94 -4.51 6.42
N ASP A 84 14.09 -5.10 5.23
CA ASP A 84 15.11 -4.70 4.25
C ASP A 84 14.88 -3.26 3.79
N LEU A 85 13.62 -2.89 3.57
CA LEU A 85 13.15 -1.54 3.26
C LEU A 85 13.55 -0.54 4.35
N LYS A 86 13.24 -0.81 5.64
CA LYS A 86 13.71 0.03 6.75
C LYS A 86 15.23 0.17 6.77
N SER A 87 15.94 -0.93 6.57
CA SER A 87 17.41 -0.95 6.59
C SER A 87 18.03 -0.21 5.40
N ALA A 88 17.33 -0.14 4.26
CA ALA A 88 17.81 0.49 3.03
C ALA A 88 17.60 2.01 2.99
N ILE A 89 16.66 2.55 3.77
CA ILE A 89 16.30 3.98 3.81
C ILE A 89 17.16 4.76 4.82
N THR A 90 17.49 4.15 5.98
CA THR A 90 18.18 4.86 7.05
C THR A 90 19.52 5.45 6.60
N GLY A 91 19.63 6.78 6.63
CA GLY A 91 20.87 7.52 6.33
C GLY A 91 21.21 7.66 4.84
N LYS A 92 20.26 7.40 3.92
CA LYS A 92 20.48 7.52 2.47
C LYS A 92 20.03 8.85 1.88
N ASP A 93 20.42 9.08 0.63
CA ASP A 93 19.99 10.24 -0.17
C ASP A 93 18.52 10.11 -0.60
N ASP A 94 17.94 11.24 -1.01
CA ASP A 94 16.52 11.32 -1.39
C ASP A 94 16.18 10.38 -2.56
N GLU A 95 17.14 10.09 -3.44
CA GLU A 95 16.95 9.15 -4.55
C GLU A 95 16.72 7.72 -4.06
N ALA A 96 17.52 7.25 -3.09
CA ALA A 96 17.35 5.93 -2.51
C ALA A 96 15.98 5.78 -1.82
N ILE A 97 15.53 6.83 -1.12
CA ILE A 97 14.20 6.85 -0.48
C ILE A 97 13.09 6.74 -1.54
N LEU A 98 13.19 7.52 -2.62
CA LEU A 98 12.22 7.51 -3.72
C LEU A 98 12.21 6.18 -4.49
N ASN A 99 13.37 5.58 -4.73
CA ASN A 99 13.51 4.26 -5.35
C ASN A 99 12.74 3.19 -4.57
N GLU A 100 12.90 3.21 -3.26
CA GLU A 100 12.34 2.19 -2.40
C GLU A 100 10.83 2.42 -2.17
N CYS A 101 10.41 3.69 -2.14
CA CYS A 101 8.99 4.05 -2.19
C CYS A 101 8.29 3.52 -3.45
N GLU A 102 8.91 3.68 -4.64
CA GLU A 102 8.36 3.13 -5.90
C GLU A 102 8.27 1.59 -5.85
N ARG A 103 9.25 0.92 -5.24
CA ARG A 103 9.22 -0.53 -5.07
C ARG A 103 8.04 -0.98 -4.21
N GLY A 104 7.73 -0.24 -3.14
CA GLY A 104 6.55 -0.46 -2.31
C GLY A 104 5.25 -0.29 -3.10
N GLU A 105 5.15 0.78 -3.88
CA GLU A 105 3.99 1.05 -4.75
C GLU A 105 3.80 -0.03 -5.82
N ASP A 106 4.88 -0.58 -6.39
CA ASP A 106 4.82 -1.71 -7.32
C ASP A 106 4.23 -2.98 -6.68
N VAL A 107 4.51 -3.21 -5.39
CA VAL A 107 3.89 -4.31 -4.63
C VAL A 107 2.41 -4.04 -4.46
N ALA A 108 2.03 -2.83 -4.03
CA ALA A 108 0.63 -2.45 -3.88
C ALA A 108 -0.15 -2.61 -5.20
N LYS A 109 0.40 -2.11 -6.32
CA LYS A 109 -0.21 -2.28 -7.66
C LYS A 109 -0.50 -3.73 -7.99
N LYS A 110 0.45 -4.62 -7.71
CA LYS A 110 0.30 -6.07 -7.97
C LYS A 110 -0.77 -6.69 -7.07
N SER A 111 -0.82 -6.34 -5.79
CA SER A 111 -1.83 -6.84 -4.86
C SER A 111 -3.24 -6.41 -5.28
N TYR A 112 -3.45 -5.13 -5.57
CA TYR A 112 -4.74 -4.61 -6.03
C TYR A 112 -5.16 -5.19 -7.38
N HIS A 113 -4.24 -5.30 -8.34
CA HIS A 113 -4.53 -5.94 -9.63
C HIS A 113 -5.00 -7.39 -9.44
N LYS A 114 -4.26 -8.19 -8.65
CA LYS A 114 -4.65 -9.57 -8.34
C LYS A 114 -6.01 -9.67 -7.65
N ALA A 115 -6.33 -8.73 -6.75
CA ALA A 115 -7.63 -8.70 -6.10
C ALA A 115 -8.77 -8.42 -7.10
N LEU A 116 -8.54 -7.53 -8.07
CA LEU A 116 -9.52 -7.21 -9.12
C LEU A 116 -9.71 -8.34 -10.14
N GLU A 117 -8.74 -9.24 -10.31
CA GLU A 117 -8.90 -10.47 -11.12
C GLU A 117 -9.83 -11.50 -10.46
N LYS A 118 -10.02 -11.44 -9.13
CA LYS A 118 -10.92 -12.34 -8.41
C LYS A 118 -12.38 -11.93 -8.56
N ALA A 119 -13.30 -12.86 -8.30
CA ALA A 119 -14.74 -12.62 -8.32
C ALA A 119 -15.20 -11.86 -7.05
N LEU A 120 -15.09 -10.53 -7.08
CA LEU A 120 -15.62 -9.66 -6.02
C LEU A 120 -17.09 -9.27 -6.28
N PRO A 121 -17.95 -9.21 -5.24
CA PRO A 121 -19.24 -8.52 -5.32
C PRO A 121 -19.08 -7.10 -5.86
N GLU A 122 -20.03 -6.62 -6.64
CA GLU A 122 -19.91 -5.35 -7.38
C GLU A 122 -19.61 -4.14 -6.47
N ASP A 123 -20.28 -4.06 -5.31
CA ASP A 123 -20.06 -2.98 -4.35
C ASP A 123 -18.64 -2.99 -3.77
N ILE A 124 -18.09 -4.18 -3.53
CA ILE A 124 -16.71 -4.37 -3.03
C ILE A 124 -15.70 -4.10 -4.14
N ARG A 125 -15.97 -4.59 -5.36
CA ARG A 125 -15.14 -4.33 -6.54
C ARG A 125 -14.95 -2.83 -6.78
N GLN A 126 -16.01 -2.03 -6.64
CA GLN A 126 -15.94 -0.58 -6.80
C GLN A 126 -15.01 0.09 -5.78
N VAL A 127 -15.02 -0.38 -4.52
CA VAL A 127 -14.09 0.10 -3.48
C VAL A 127 -12.65 -0.26 -3.84
N VAL A 128 -12.40 -1.52 -4.20
CA VAL A 128 -11.06 -2.00 -4.57
C VAL A 128 -10.54 -1.26 -5.81
N GLN A 129 -11.39 -1.04 -6.83
CA GLN A 129 -11.02 -0.30 -8.03
C GLN A 129 -10.65 1.16 -7.70
N ARG A 130 -11.47 1.85 -6.89
CA ARG A 130 -11.18 3.23 -6.49
C ARG A 130 -9.85 3.35 -5.76
N GLN A 131 -9.54 2.41 -4.88
CA GLN A 131 -8.27 2.36 -4.17
C GLN A 131 -7.12 2.03 -5.13
N TYR A 132 -7.30 1.09 -6.05
CA TYR A 132 -6.30 0.76 -7.08
C TYR A 132 -5.95 1.97 -7.96
N ASP A 133 -6.95 2.75 -8.39
CA ASP A 133 -6.70 3.97 -9.15
C ASP A 133 -5.89 4.99 -8.33
N GLY A 134 -6.06 5.01 -7.00
CA GLY A 134 -5.23 5.78 -6.07
C GLY A 134 -3.78 5.33 -6.07
N VAL A 135 -3.55 4.02 -5.96
CA VAL A 135 -2.22 3.41 -6.01
C VAL A 135 -1.54 3.71 -7.36
N LEU A 136 -2.25 3.63 -8.48
CA LEU A 136 -1.69 3.96 -9.80
C LEU A 136 -1.21 5.43 -9.86
N ARG A 137 -2.04 6.37 -9.39
CA ARG A 137 -1.67 7.79 -9.34
C ARG A 137 -0.46 8.03 -8.44
N ASN A 138 -0.41 7.36 -7.29
CA ASN A 138 0.69 7.53 -6.35
C ASN A 138 2.00 6.98 -6.91
N HIS A 139 1.98 5.75 -7.42
CA HIS A 139 3.11 5.14 -8.12
C HIS A 139 3.68 6.06 -9.20
N ASP A 140 2.82 6.61 -10.08
CA ASP A 140 3.28 7.46 -11.18
C ASP A 140 3.90 8.76 -10.67
N GLN A 141 3.35 9.34 -9.60
CA GLN A 141 3.93 10.52 -8.97
C GLN A 141 5.30 10.22 -8.32
N VAL A 142 5.43 9.13 -7.57
CA VAL A 142 6.69 8.72 -6.94
C VAL A 142 7.75 8.44 -8.00
N LYS A 143 7.39 7.73 -9.07
CA LYS A 143 8.27 7.46 -10.20
C LYS A 143 8.76 8.74 -10.86
N MET A 144 7.87 9.70 -11.11
CA MET A 144 8.24 11.01 -11.65
C MET A 144 9.21 11.76 -10.74
N LEU A 145 9.00 11.73 -9.43
CA LEU A 145 9.88 12.37 -8.45
C LEU A 145 11.26 11.70 -8.43
N ARG A 146 11.30 10.36 -8.43
CA ARG A 146 12.55 9.59 -8.54
C ARG A 146 13.33 9.95 -9.80
N ASP A 147 12.65 9.96 -10.95
CA ASP A 147 13.28 10.25 -12.25
C ASP A 147 13.82 11.69 -12.28
N ALA A 148 13.08 12.63 -11.68
CA ALA A 148 13.55 14.01 -11.54
C ALA A 148 14.75 14.14 -10.58
N GLU A 149 14.82 13.34 -9.52
CA GLU A 149 15.95 13.33 -8.59
C GLU A 149 17.20 12.73 -9.24
N ARG A 150 17.06 11.60 -9.94
CA ARG A 150 18.14 11.00 -10.73
C ARG A 150 18.74 11.92 -11.78
N ALA A 151 17.92 12.79 -12.37
CA ALA A 151 18.40 13.77 -13.35
C ALA A 151 19.16 14.95 -12.72
N ARG A 152 19.10 15.12 -11.40
CA ARG A 152 19.76 16.20 -10.65
C ARG A 152 21.08 15.77 -10.00
N SER A 153 21.20 14.48 -9.68
CA SER A 153 22.41 13.83 -9.12
C SER A 153 23.48 13.58 -10.17
#